data_AF-A0A381TUH6-F1
#
_entry.id   AF-A0A381TUH6-F1
#
_cell.length_a   1.000
_cell.length_b   1.000
_cell.length_c   1.000
_cell.angle_alpha   90.00
_cell.angle_beta   90.00
_cell.angle_gamma   90.00
#
_symmetry.space_group_name_H-M   'P 1'
#
loop_
_entity.id
_entity.type
_entity.pdbx_description
1 polymer ?
#
loop_
_entity_poly.entity_id
_entity_poly.type
_entity_poly.pdbx_seq_one_letter_code
_entity_poly.pdbx_strand_id
1 'polypeptide(L)'
;MTTAAFLLFFIGAIVVKHLFFWHPMDVNHLYKDGPLMMGHRGSPKQAPENTTLSFQQAVDTGLKGIEVDVLCTKDGKVVCSHNHDLERETDGS
;
A
#
# COMPACT_ATOMS: atom_id res chain seq x y z
N MET A 1 -5.47 23.12 37.63
CA MET A 1 -5.67 23.18 36.17
C MET A 1 -6.60 22.05 35.79
N THR A 2 -7.70 22.34 35.08
CA THR A 2 -8.77 21.37 34.80
C THR A 2 -8.34 20.39 33.69
N THR A 3 -8.86 19.16 33.71
CA THR A 3 -8.58 18.09 32.73
C THR A 3 -8.78 18.55 31.27
N ALA A 4 -9.71 19.48 31.04
CA ALA A 4 -9.96 20.09 29.73
C ALA A 4 -8.75 20.87 29.17
N ALA A 5 -7.98 21.56 30.03
CA ALA A 5 -6.80 22.30 29.60
C ALA A 5 -5.69 21.37 29.10
N PHE A 6 -5.51 20.21 29.73
CA PHE A 6 -4.55 19.20 29.27
C PHE A 6 -4.95 18.60 27.92
N LEU A 7 -6.23 18.26 27.73
CA LEU A 7 -6.75 17.75 26.46
C LEU A 7 -6.53 18.73 25.30
N LEU A 8 -6.84 20.01 25.51
CA LEU A 8 -6.62 21.05 24.49
C LEU A 8 -5.13 21.23 24.17
N PHE A 9 -4.25 21.15 25.16
CA PHE A 9 -2.81 21.18 24.94
C PHE A 9 -2.33 20.01 24.08
N PHE A 10 -2.74 18.77 24.37
CA PHE A 10 -2.33 17.59 23.59
C PHE A 10 -2.89 17.61 22.17
N ILE A 11 -4.16 18.00 21.98
CA ILE A 11 -4.73 18.18 20.64
C ILE A 11 -3.95 19.25 19.87
N GLY A 12 -3.68 20.39 20.50
CA GLY A 12 -2.88 21.47 19.91
C GLY A 12 -1.48 20.98 19.52
N ALA A 13 -0.81 20.22 20.38
CA ALA A 13 0.50 19.66 20.10
C ALA A 13 0.47 18.65 18.94
N ILE A 14 -0.57 17.81 18.85
CA ILE A 14 -0.75 16.87 17.72
C ILE A 14 -0.98 17.63 16.42
N VAL A 15 -1.82 18.66 16.43
CA VAL A 15 -2.08 19.50 15.26
C VAL A 15 -0.81 20.22 14.82
N VAL A 16 -0.08 20.83 15.75
CA VAL A 16 1.21 21.50 15.44
C VAL A 16 2.22 20.50 14.88
N LYS A 17 2.35 19.32 15.49
CA LYS A 17 3.20 18.23 14.97
C LYS A 17 2.79 17.86 13.54
N HIS A 18 1.50 17.62 13.32
CA HIS A 18 0.99 17.17 12.02
C HIS A 18 1.16 18.24 10.93
N LEU A 19 0.89 19.51 11.25
CA LEU A 19 0.94 20.61 10.28
C LEU A 19 2.37 21.08 9.97
N PHE A 20 3.27 21.05 10.94
CA PHE A 20 4.60 21.69 10.81
C PHE A 20 5.78 20.74 10.86
N PHE A 21 5.62 19.52 11.40
CA PHE A 21 6.71 18.58 11.61
C PHE A 21 6.49 17.23 10.91
N TRP A 22 5.34 17.02 10.27
CA TRP A 22 5.15 15.88 9.40
C TRP A 22 6.02 16.06 8.15
N HIS A 23 6.99 15.18 7.99
CA HIS A 23 7.79 15.06 6.79
C HIS A 23 7.36 13.77 6.10
N PRO A 24 6.91 13.80 4.83
CA PRO A 24 6.71 12.58 4.08
C PRO A 24 8.06 11.86 3.94
N MET A 25 8.02 10.54 3.74
CA MET A 25 9.23 9.84 3.29
C MET A 25 9.71 10.45 1.98
N ASP A 26 11.02 10.71 1.87
CA ASP A 26 11.61 11.19 0.62
C ASP A 26 11.63 10.07 -0.41
N VAL A 27 10.69 10.14 -1.35
CA VAL A 27 10.56 9.20 -2.47
C VAL A 27 11.12 9.76 -3.77
N ASN A 28 11.74 10.93 -3.78
CA ASN A 28 12.26 11.56 -5.01
C ASN A 28 13.31 10.70 -5.70
N HIS A 29 14.05 9.89 -4.93
CA HIS A 29 15.01 8.94 -5.45
C HIS A 29 14.39 7.87 -6.39
N LEU A 30 13.09 7.58 -6.25
CA LEU A 30 12.37 6.62 -7.11
C LEU A 30 12.05 7.19 -8.51
N TYR A 31 12.01 8.52 -8.65
CA TYR A 31 11.63 9.23 -9.88
C TYR A 31 12.81 9.89 -10.61
N LYS A 32 14.05 9.61 -10.17
CA LYS A 32 15.27 10.27 -10.67
C LYS A 32 15.48 10.13 -12.17
N ASP A 33 15.09 8.99 -12.73
CA ASP A 33 15.31 8.64 -14.15
C ASP A 33 14.04 8.82 -15.01
N GLY A 34 12.99 9.48 -14.49
CA GLY A 34 11.69 9.65 -15.14
C GLY A 34 10.53 9.02 -14.35
N PRO A 35 9.34 8.88 -14.97
CA PRO A 35 8.19 8.25 -14.32
C PRO A 35 8.51 6.85 -13.81
N LEU A 36 8.07 6.54 -12.58
CA LEU A 36 8.23 5.22 -12.01
C LEU A 36 7.25 4.25 -12.68
N MET A 37 7.78 3.29 -13.44
CA MET A 37 6.98 2.22 -14.02
C MET A 37 6.84 1.08 -13.01
N MET A 38 5.60 0.71 -12.71
CA MET A 38 5.26 -0.33 -11.73
C MET A 38 4.32 -1.35 -12.34
N GLY A 39 4.45 -2.59 -11.88
CA GLY A 39 3.53 -3.67 -12.24
C GLY A 39 2.25 -3.59 -11.43
N HIS A 40 1.15 -3.16 -12.06
CA HIS A 40 -0.19 -3.18 -11.45
C HIS A 40 -0.59 -4.62 -11.17
N ARG A 41 -0.73 -4.98 -9.88
CA ARG A 41 -0.93 -6.36 -9.39
C ARG A 41 0.13 -7.35 -9.83
N GLY A 42 1.35 -6.87 -10.07
CA GLY A 42 2.43 -7.63 -10.72
C GLY A 42 2.39 -7.50 -12.24
N SER A 43 2.35 -8.62 -12.95
CA SER A 43 2.36 -8.73 -14.41
C SER A 43 1.17 -9.59 -14.88
N PRO A 44 -0.08 -9.10 -14.76
CA PRO A 44 -1.31 -9.88 -14.94
C PRO A 44 -1.51 -10.43 -16.36
N LYS A 45 -0.77 -9.91 -17.34
CA LYS A 45 -0.77 -10.44 -18.71
C LYS A 45 0.07 -11.72 -18.84
N GLN A 46 0.98 -11.97 -17.90
CA GLN A 46 1.93 -13.09 -17.92
C GLN A 46 1.61 -14.14 -16.87
N ALA A 47 1.05 -13.74 -15.71
CA ALA A 47 0.69 -14.65 -14.62
C ALA A 47 -0.49 -14.08 -13.81
N PRO A 48 -1.24 -14.92 -13.06
CA PRO A 48 -2.42 -14.48 -12.31
C PRO A 48 -2.11 -13.30 -11.38
N GLU A 49 -2.99 -12.30 -11.36
CA GLU A 49 -2.80 -11.08 -10.58
C GLU A 49 -2.60 -11.34 -9.08
N ASN A 50 -1.89 -10.45 -8.39
CA ASN A 50 -1.67 -10.53 -6.93
C ASN A 50 -1.01 -11.85 -6.45
N THR A 51 -0.28 -12.55 -7.33
CA THR A 51 0.51 -13.76 -6.99
C THR A 51 2.01 -13.48 -6.99
N THR A 52 2.77 -14.26 -6.22
CA THR A 52 4.24 -14.21 -6.21
C THR A 52 4.84 -14.45 -7.59
N LEU A 53 4.19 -15.28 -8.43
CA LEU A 53 4.62 -15.50 -9.80
C LEU A 53 4.48 -14.22 -10.64
N SER A 54 3.35 -13.53 -10.54
CA SER A 54 3.10 -12.26 -11.25
C SER A 54 4.03 -11.14 -10.78
N PHE A 55 4.32 -11.10 -9.48
CA PHE A 55 5.33 -10.23 -8.91
C PHE A 55 6.73 -10.52 -9.47
N GLN A 56 7.14 -11.79 -9.51
CA GLN A 56 8.43 -12.18 -10.07
C GLN A 56 8.54 -11.79 -11.55
N GLN A 57 7.50 -12.00 -12.35
CA GLN A 57 7.48 -11.59 -13.75
C GLN A 57 7.65 -10.07 -13.93
N ALA A 58 7.06 -9.27 -13.05
CA ALA A 58 7.25 -7.81 -13.06
C ALA A 58 8.72 -7.43 -12.78
N VAL A 59 9.35 -8.08 -11.79
CA VAL A 59 10.77 -7.88 -11.47
C VAL A 59 11.67 -8.31 -12.64
N ASP A 60 11.42 -9.47 -13.22
CA ASP A 60 12.20 -10.03 -14.33
C ASP A 60 12.14 -9.14 -15.59
N THR A 61 11.06 -8.39 -15.75
CA THR A 61 10.88 -7.40 -16.85
C THR A 61 11.63 -6.09 -16.58
N GLY A 62 12.23 -5.92 -15.40
CA GLY A 62 12.98 -4.72 -15.02
C GLY A 62 12.12 -3.59 -14.47
N LEU A 63 10.89 -3.86 -14.02
CA LEU A 63 10.07 -2.86 -13.35
C LEU A 63 10.66 -2.53 -11.98
N LYS A 64 10.63 -1.25 -11.61
CA LYS A 64 11.23 -0.73 -10.38
C LYS A 64 10.28 -0.81 -9.17
N GLY A 65 9.04 -1.21 -9.40
CA GLY A 65 8.03 -1.36 -8.35
C GLY A 65 6.93 -2.33 -8.76
N ILE A 66 6.24 -2.83 -7.75
CA ILE A 66 5.07 -3.68 -7.88
C ILE A 66 3.99 -3.04 -7.02
N GLU A 67 2.80 -2.94 -7.58
CA GLU A 67 1.60 -2.58 -6.84
C GLU A 67 0.86 -3.87 -6.44
N VAL A 68 0.25 -3.86 -5.25
CA VAL A 68 -0.40 -5.02 -4.65
C VAL A 68 -1.67 -4.56 -3.94
N ASP A 69 -2.76 -5.28 -4.19
CA ASP A 69 -4.01 -5.12 -3.44
C ASP A 69 -4.00 -6.04 -2.23
N VAL A 70 -4.40 -5.52 -1.07
CA VAL A 70 -4.49 -6.30 0.17
C VAL A 70 -5.89 -6.22 0.78
N LEU A 71 -6.38 -7.37 1.22
CA LEU A 71 -7.64 -7.50 1.96
C LEU A 71 -7.39 -8.21 3.29
N CYS A 72 -8.35 -8.05 4.21
CA CYS A 72 -8.34 -8.71 5.51
C CYS A 72 -9.41 -9.80 5.55
N THR A 73 -9.04 -11.02 5.92
CA THR A 73 -9.96 -12.14 6.12
C THR A 73 -10.76 -11.97 7.41
N LYS A 74 -11.83 -12.78 7.58
CA LYS A 74 -12.67 -12.78 8.79
C LYS A 74 -11.89 -13.07 10.08
N ASP A 75 -10.83 -13.88 10.00
CA ASP A 75 -9.92 -14.20 11.11
C ASP A 75 -8.73 -13.22 11.23
N GLY A 76 -8.76 -12.10 10.51
CA GLY A 76 -7.80 -11.00 10.67
C GLY A 76 -6.48 -11.19 9.93
N LYS A 77 -6.42 -12.08 8.92
CA LYS A 77 -5.22 -12.30 8.11
C LYS A 77 -5.21 -11.38 6.91
N VAL A 78 -4.04 -10.82 6.61
CA VAL A 78 -3.84 -10.03 5.39
C VAL A 78 -3.53 -10.98 4.23
N VAL A 79 -4.26 -10.82 3.13
CA VAL A 79 -4.10 -11.61 1.90
C VAL A 79 -3.97 -10.68 0.69
N CYS A 80 -3.27 -11.14 -0.35
CA CYS A 80 -3.19 -10.43 -1.63
C CYS A 80 -4.42 -10.77 -2.47
N SER A 81 -5.32 -9.81 -2.66
CA SER A 81 -6.50 -9.95 -3.51
C SER A 81 -7.08 -8.55 -3.74
N HIS A 82 -7.65 -8.35 -4.92
CA HIS A 82 -8.40 -7.14 -5.23
C HIS A 82 -9.90 -7.28 -4.92
N ASN A 83 -10.45 -8.49 -5.08
CA ASN A 83 -11.89 -8.72 -5.05
C ASN A 83 -12.34 -9.21 -3.66
N HIS A 84 -13.55 -8.79 -3.27
CA HIS A 84 -14.21 -9.27 -2.05
C HIS A 84 -14.95 -10.60 -2.24
N ASP A 85 -15.05 -11.05 -3.49
CA ASP A 85 -15.55 -12.36 -3.92
C ASP A 85 -14.38 -13.30 -4.24
N LEU A 86 -14.60 -14.61 -4.15
CA LEU A 86 -13.58 -15.63 -4.44
C LEU A 86 -13.68 -16.12 -5.90
N GLU A 87 -14.86 -16.04 -6.50
CA GLU A 87 -15.24 -16.68 -7.75
C GLU A 87 -14.53 -16.10 -8.97
N ARG A 88 -14.06 -14.84 -8.89
CA ARG A 88 -13.44 -14.18 -10.05
C ARG A 88 -12.01 -14.66 -10.33
N GLU A 89 -11.21 -14.84 -9.28
CA GLU A 89 -9.76 -15.08 -9.40
C GLU A 89 -9.29 -16.37 -8.72
N THR A 90 -10.22 -17.13 -8.13
CA THR A 90 -9.94 -18.40 -7.44
C THR A 90 -10.99 -19.46 -7.82
N ASP A 91 -10.82 -20.69 -7.34
CA ASP A 91 -11.79 -21.79 -7.45
C ASP A 91 -12.76 -21.86 -6.25
N GLY A 92 -12.72 -20.88 -5.34
CA GLY A 92 -13.61 -20.76 -4.19
C GLY A 92 -14.99 -20.17 -4.53
N SER A 93 -15.89 -20.19 -3.53
CA SER A 93 -17.27 -19.67 -3.56
C SER A 93 -17.62 -18.89 -2.30
#